data_AF-A0A944VQU6-F1
#
_entry.id   AF-A0A944VQU6-F1
#
_cell.length_a   1.000
_cell.length_b   1.000
_cell.length_c   1.000
_cell.angle_alpha   90.00
_cell.angle_beta   90.00
_cell.angle_gamma   90.00
#
_symmetry.space_group_name_H-M   'P 1'
#
loop_
_entity.id
_entity.type
_entity.pdbx_description
1 polymer ?
#
loop_
_entity_poly.entity_id
_entity_poly.type
_entity_poly.pdbx_seq_one_letter_code
_entity_poly.pdbx_strand_id
1 'polypeptide(L)'
;MEFYTSVLPYRGRLLVRGVDKDGTHKKYRINYKPSLFVPVGKETKYKTLDGRYVERIKFDSMPEATKWVNEYKNVTNFEYFGNTRHQYPFIADEFKGKIKWDINKIKILTVDIECESENGFPSPEKADQPLICITVKDHISKKIIVFG
;
A
#
# COMPACT_ATOMS: atom_id res chain seq x y z
N MET A 1 0.77 1.23 -15.93
CA MET A 1 0.88 0.00 -15.13
C MET A 1 -0.30 -0.91 -15.46
N GLU A 2 -0.06 -2.20 -15.69
CA GLU A 2 -1.10 -3.20 -15.93
C GLU A 2 -1.68 -3.75 -14.62
N PHE A 3 -0.83 -4.11 -13.67
CA PHE A 3 -1.25 -4.47 -12.31
C PHE A 3 -0.20 -4.07 -11.27
N TYR A 4 -0.66 -3.78 -10.05
CA TYR A 4 0.21 -3.43 -8.93
C TYR A 4 0.68 -4.67 -8.17
N THR A 5 1.87 -4.59 -7.57
CA THR A 5 2.39 -5.58 -6.62
C THR A 5 2.57 -4.98 -5.23
N SER A 6 2.67 -3.65 -5.11
CA SER A 6 2.79 -2.96 -3.82
C SER A 6 2.37 -1.49 -3.96
N VAL A 7 1.61 -0.99 -2.99
CA VAL A 7 1.24 0.42 -2.86
C VAL A 7 1.42 0.82 -1.40
N LEU A 8 2.38 1.72 -1.14
CA LEU A 8 2.74 2.13 0.22
C LEU A 8 2.74 3.65 0.36
N PRO A 9 2.08 4.22 1.39
CA PRO A 9 2.22 5.64 1.70
C PRO A 9 3.61 5.93 2.28
N TYR A 10 4.26 7.00 1.81
CA TYR A 10 5.55 7.46 2.31
C TYR A 10 5.71 8.97 2.12
N ARG A 11 5.82 9.70 3.24
CA ARG A 11 6.03 11.16 3.29
C ARG A 11 5.11 11.94 2.33
N GLY A 12 3.80 11.72 2.45
CA GLY A 12 2.79 12.42 1.64
C GLY A 12 2.67 11.98 0.19
N ARG A 13 3.37 10.92 -0.22
CA ARG A 13 3.31 10.33 -1.58
C ARG A 13 3.00 8.84 -1.51
N LEU A 14 2.54 8.25 -2.60
CA LEU A 14 2.40 6.80 -2.74
C LEU A 14 3.60 6.23 -3.50
N LEU A 15 4.26 5.23 -2.92
CA LEU A 15 5.26 4.40 -3.58
C LEU A 15 4.55 3.21 -4.20
N VAL A 16 4.53 3.16 -5.52
CA VAL A 16 3.78 2.16 -6.29
C VAL A 16 4.79 1.29 -7.03
N ARG A 17 4.66 -0.03 -6.88
CA ARG A 17 5.37 -1.03 -7.68
C ARG A 17 4.36 -1.88 -8.42
N GLY A 18 4.72 -2.31 -9.62
CA GLY A 18 3.94 -3.29 -10.35
C GLY A 18 4.56 -3.63 -11.69
N VAL A 19 3.75 -4.24 -12.54
CA VAL A 19 4.11 -4.68 -13.88
C VAL A 19 3.41 -3.77 -14.88
N ASP A 20 4.14 -3.23 -15.85
CA ASP A 20 3.55 -2.40 -16.90
C ASP A 20 3.08 -3.24 -18.08
N LYS A 21 2.39 -2.60 -19.04
CA LYS A 21 1.80 -3.27 -20.21
C LYS A 21 2.83 -3.98 -21.11
N ASP A 22 4.10 -3.59 -21.02
CA ASP A 22 5.22 -4.23 -21.71
C ASP A 22 5.79 -5.44 -20.93
N GLY A 23 5.20 -5.77 -19.78
CA GLY A 23 5.63 -6.85 -18.91
C GLY A 23 6.82 -6.49 -18.00
N THR A 24 7.31 -5.25 -18.02
CA THR A 24 8.44 -4.82 -17.21
C THR A 24 8.03 -4.37 -15.81
N HIS A 25 8.90 -4.59 -14.82
CA HIS A 25 8.69 -4.08 -13.48
C HIS A 25 8.98 -2.58 -13.40
N LYS A 26 8.01 -1.80 -12.95
CA LYS A 26 8.14 -0.34 -12.76
C LYS A 26 7.90 0.07 -11.33
N LYS A 27 8.50 1.19 -10.96
CA LYS A 27 8.35 1.85 -9.66
C LYS A 27 7.97 3.31 -9.91
N TYR A 28 6.98 3.80 -9.19
CA TYR A 28 6.51 5.18 -9.29
C TYR A 28 6.38 5.80 -7.90
N ARG A 29 6.52 7.12 -7.86
CA ARG A 29 6.27 7.94 -6.68
C ARG A 29 5.18 8.95 -7.04
N ILE A 30 3.97 8.71 -6.55
CA ILE A 30 2.76 9.41 -6.99
C ILE A 30 2.34 10.45 -5.94
N ASN A 31 2.08 11.67 -6.41
CA ASN A 31 1.40 12.69 -5.62
C ASN A 31 -0.11 12.48 -5.76
N TYR A 32 -0.67 11.59 -4.94
CA TYR A 32 -2.10 11.27 -4.99
C TYR A 32 -2.93 12.40 -4.36
N LYS A 33 -4.03 12.74 -5.05
CA LYS A 33 -5.02 13.75 -4.66
C LYS A 33 -6.29 13.04 -4.17
N PRO A 34 -6.38 12.69 -2.88
CA PRO A 34 -7.49 11.89 -2.37
C PRO A 34 -8.79 12.68 -2.39
N SER A 35 -9.90 11.97 -2.19
CA SER A 35 -11.19 12.59 -1.95
C SER A 35 -11.87 11.99 -0.71
N LEU A 36 -12.57 12.84 0.02
CA LEU A 36 -13.51 12.46 1.07
C LEU A 36 -14.89 13.00 0.71
N PHE A 37 -15.88 12.73 1.55
CA PHE A 37 -17.27 13.09 1.30
C PHE A 37 -17.90 13.70 2.54
N VAL A 38 -18.80 14.67 2.36
CA VAL A 38 -19.54 15.31 3.46
C VAL A 38 -21.04 15.29 3.18
N PRO A 39 -21.91 15.17 4.21
CA PRO A 39 -23.36 15.28 4.05
C PRO A 39 -23.79 16.58 3.39
N VAL A 40 -24.79 16.52 2.51
CA VAL A 40 -25.44 17.70 1.92
C VAL A 40 -26.96 17.51 1.86
N GLY A 41 -27.72 18.61 1.95
CA GLY A 41 -29.19 18.57 1.88
C GLY A 41 -29.76 18.50 0.46
N LYS A 42 -28.92 18.65 -0.57
CA LYS A 42 -29.31 18.57 -1.99
C LYS A 42 -29.04 17.18 -2.54
N GLU A 43 -29.82 16.77 -3.54
CA GLU A 43 -29.56 15.53 -4.27
C GLU A 43 -28.21 15.59 -5.00
N THR A 44 -27.43 14.50 -4.89
CA THR A 44 -26.14 14.34 -5.56
C THR A 44 -25.98 12.92 -6.11
N LYS A 45 -24.95 12.72 -6.93
CA LYS A 45 -24.57 11.39 -7.45
C LYS A 45 -24.16 10.40 -6.36
N TYR A 46 -23.70 10.88 -5.21
CA TYR A 46 -23.10 10.03 -4.17
C TYR A 46 -24.04 9.91 -2.98
N LYS A 47 -24.26 8.68 -2.54
CA LYS A 47 -25.04 8.36 -1.34
C LYS A 47 -24.21 7.53 -0.38
N THR A 48 -24.44 7.75 0.90
CA THR A 48 -24.01 6.82 1.95
C THR A 48 -24.85 5.54 1.90
N LEU A 49 -24.45 4.52 2.67
CA LEU A 49 -25.18 3.24 2.73
C LEU A 49 -26.57 3.38 3.36
N ASP A 50 -26.77 4.38 4.22
CA ASP A 50 -28.05 4.77 4.82
C ASP A 50 -28.84 5.80 3.97
N GLY A 51 -28.38 6.09 2.74
CA GLY A 51 -29.15 6.84 1.75
C GLY A 51 -29.01 8.37 1.80
N ARG A 52 -28.18 8.91 2.69
CA ARG A 52 -27.92 10.36 2.78
C ARG A 52 -27.07 10.82 1.60
N TYR A 53 -27.45 11.96 1.02
CA TYR A 53 -26.68 12.58 -0.06
C TYR A 53 -25.37 13.16 0.49
N VAL A 54 -24.29 12.96 -0.27
CA VAL A 54 -22.97 13.49 0.08
C VAL A 54 -22.31 14.15 -1.12
N GLU A 55 -21.47 15.13 -0.86
CA GLU A 55 -20.67 15.82 -1.88
C GLU A 55 -19.20 15.46 -1.72
N ARG A 56 -18.51 15.26 -2.86
CA ARG A 56 -17.09 14.90 -2.88
C ARG A 56 -16.24 16.14 -2.63
N ILE A 57 -15.35 16.06 -1.65
CA ILE A 57 -14.27 17.04 -1.43
C ILE A 57 -12.98 16.43 -1.96
N LYS A 58 -12.33 17.10 -2.91
CA LYS A 58 -11.04 16.70 -3.46
C LYS A 58 -9.94 17.55 -2.82
N PHE A 59 -8.90 16.89 -2.32
CA PHE A 59 -7.74 17.54 -1.72
C PHE A 59 -6.58 17.62 -2.72
N ASP A 60 -5.69 18.59 -2.57
CA ASP A 60 -4.50 18.71 -3.41
C ASP A 60 -3.40 17.73 -3.02
N SER A 61 -3.46 17.16 -1.81
CA SER A 61 -2.50 16.16 -1.37
C SER A 61 -3.02 15.27 -0.21
N MET A 62 -2.36 14.14 0.01
CA MET A 62 -2.63 13.27 1.18
C MET A 62 -2.37 13.96 2.53
N PRO A 63 -1.29 14.73 2.74
CA PRO A 63 -1.09 15.48 3.98
C PRO A 63 -2.20 16.49 4.26
N GLU A 64 -2.71 17.16 3.23
CA GLU A 64 -3.81 18.11 3.37
C GLU A 64 -5.11 17.42 3.80
N ALA A 65 -5.47 16.30 3.15
CA ALA A 65 -6.62 15.51 3.57
C ALA A 65 -6.47 15.00 5.02
N THR A 66 -5.27 14.58 5.40
CA THR A 66 -4.97 14.15 6.78
C THR A 66 -5.10 15.30 7.77
N LYS A 67 -4.60 16.48 7.40
CA LYS A 67 -4.73 17.71 8.21
C LYS A 67 -6.19 18.06 8.41
N TRP A 68 -6.98 18.08 7.34
CA TRP A 68 -8.42 18.33 7.39
C TRP A 68 -9.13 17.36 8.32
N VAL A 69 -8.90 16.04 8.18
CA VAL A 69 -9.47 15.04 9.11
C VAL A 69 -9.10 15.34 10.56
N ASN A 70 -7.85 15.72 10.83
CA ASN A 70 -7.37 16.02 12.17
C ASN A 70 -7.92 17.31 12.77
N GLU A 71 -8.20 18.33 11.95
CA GLU A 71 -8.80 19.59 12.38
C GLU A 71 -10.26 19.38 12.80
N TYR A 72 -11.01 18.60 12.03
CA TYR A 72 -12.43 18.39 12.27
C TYR A 72 -12.76 17.24 13.23
N LYS A 73 -11.78 16.43 13.65
CA LYS A 73 -12.01 15.26 14.53
C LYS A 73 -12.69 15.61 15.86
N ASN A 74 -12.52 16.84 16.34
CA ASN A 74 -13.05 17.33 17.63
C ASN A 74 -14.24 18.28 17.46
N VAL A 75 -14.68 18.55 16.22
CA VAL A 75 -15.81 19.44 15.95
C VAL A 75 -17.09 18.64 16.15
N THR A 76 -17.90 19.06 17.12
CA THR A 76 -19.21 18.45 17.38
C THR A 76 -20.09 18.56 16.13
N ASN A 77 -20.79 17.48 15.80
CA ASN A 77 -21.67 17.36 14.63
C ASN A 77 -20.97 17.50 13.26
N PHE A 78 -19.64 17.39 13.19
CA PHE A 78 -18.96 17.26 11.90
C PHE A 78 -18.84 15.79 11.52
N GLU A 79 -19.38 15.45 10.35
CA GLU A 79 -19.31 14.09 9.81
C GLU A 79 -18.69 14.13 8.41
N TYR A 80 -17.81 13.15 8.15
CA TYR A 80 -17.25 12.91 6.84
C TYR A 80 -17.21 11.41 6.56
N PHE A 81 -17.18 11.06 5.28
CA PHE A 81 -17.07 9.69 4.80
C PHE A 81 -15.91 9.54 3.82
N GLY A 82 -15.55 8.28 3.56
CA GLY A 82 -14.46 7.91 2.67
C GLY A 82 -13.32 7.24 3.43
N ASN A 83 -12.31 6.80 2.69
CA ASN A 83 -11.21 6.02 3.23
C ASN A 83 -9.96 6.90 3.40
N THR A 84 -9.55 7.10 4.66
CA THR A 84 -8.37 7.90 5.03
C THR A 84 -7.06 7.13 4.84
N ARG A 85 -7.12 5.81 4.63
CA ARG A 85 -5.98 5.01 4.16
C ARG A 85 -5.87 5.14 2.64
N HIS A 86 -5.33 6.28 2.21
CA HIS A 86 -5.35 6.76 0.82
C HIS A 86 -4.80 5.80 -0.25
N GLN A 87 -4.00 4.80 0.12
CA GLN A 87 -3.56 3.75 -0.80
C GLN A 87 -4.74 2.95 -1.39
N TYR A 88 -5.83 2.73 -0.66
CA TYR A 88 -6.95 1.93 -1.17
C TYR A 88 -7.83 2.71 -2.15
N PRO A 89 -8.22 3.97 -1.88
CA PRO A 89 -8.83 4.83 -2.89
C PRO A 89 -7.97 4.95 -4.15
N PHE A 90 -6.65 5.13 -4.01
CA PHE A 90 -5.76 5.14 -5.16
C PHE A 90 -5.83 3.82 -5.95
N ILE A 91 -5.77 2.66 -5.28
CA ILE A 91 -5.89 1.37 -5.94
C ILE A 91 -7.23 1.26 -6.67
N ALA A 92 -8.33 1.65 -6.03
CA ALA A 92 -9.67 1.59 -6.63
C ALA A 92 -9.85 2.57 -7.81
N ASP A 93 -9.22 3.74 -7.76
CA ASP A 93 -9.27 4.75 -8.81
C ASP A 93 -8.42 4.36 -10.02
N GLU A 94 -7.23 3.80 -9.80
CA GLU A 94 -6.25 3.49 -10.86
C GLU A 94 -6.49 2.09 -11.46
N PHE A 95 -6.75 1.09 -10.62
CA PHE A 95 -6.90 -0.32 -11.00
C PHE A 95 -8.38 -0.72 -10.91
N LYS A 96 -9.18 -0.23 -11.85
CA LYS A 96 -10.62 -0.46 -11.88
C LYS A 96 -10.99 -1.87 -12.36
N GLY A 97 -12.04 -2.42 -11.74
CA GLY A 97 -12.62 -3.70 -12.15
C GLY A 97 -11.75 -4.91 -11.76
N LYS A 98 -11.97 -6.04 -12.45
CA LYS A 98 -11.21 -7.26 -12.19
C LYS A 98 -9.81 -7.14 -12.82
N ILE A 99 -8.79 -7.09 -11.97
CA ILE A 99 -7.40 -7.02 -12.41
C ILE A 99 -6.92 -8.42 -12.82
N LYS A 100 -6.48 -8.53 -14.07
CA LYS A 100 -5.75 -9.70 -14.56
C LYS A 100 -4.29 -9.54 -14.14
N TRP A 101 -3.79 -10.52 -13.40
CA TRP A 101 -2.40 -10.56 -12.93
C TRP A 101 -1.81 -11.92 -13.22
N ASP A 102 -0.49 -11.98 -13.39
CA ASP A 102 0.27 -13.20 -13.65
C ASP A 102 1.32 -13.40 -12.55
N ILE A 103 1.23 -14.54 -11.85
CA ILE A 103 2.16 -14.88 -10.77
C ILE A 103 3.61 -14.98 -11.26
N ASN A 104 3.83 -15.40 -12.52
CA ASN A 104 5.17 -15.50 -13.10
C ASN A 104 5.83 -14.13 -13.33
N LYS A 105 5.03 -13.07 -13.27
CA LYS A 105 5.47 -11.66 -13.33
C LYS A 105 5.61 -11.06 -11.94
N ILE A 106 5.52 -11.84 -10.86
CA ILE A 106 5.72 -11.38 -9.48
C ILE A 106 6.95 -12.08 -8.91
N LYS A 107 7.98 -11.29 -8.54
CA LYS A 107 9.19 -11.83 -7.93
C LYS A 107 8.89 -12.33 -6.52
N ILE A 108 8.85 -13.66 -6.36
CA ILE A 108 8.61 -14.35 -5.09
C ILE A 108 9.90 -15.04 -4.67
N LEU A 109 10.41 -14.68 -3.50
CA LEU A 109 11.61 -15.27 -2.90
C LEU A 109 11.26 -15.87 -1.53
N THR A 110 11.85 -17.01 -1.21
CA THR A 110 11.93 -17.52 0.18
C THR A 110 13.37 -17.41 0.64
N VAL A 111 13.57 -16.93 1.86
CA VAL A 111 14.88 -16.78 2.48
C VAL A 111 14.88 -17.55 3.79
N ASP A 112 15.96 -18.28 4.03
CA ASP A 112 16.25 -18.99 5.26
C ASP A 112 17.69 -18.65 5.67
N ILE A 113 17.93 -18.44 6.97
CA ILE A 113 19.24 -18.00 7.49
C ILE A 113 19.66 -18.89 8.66
N GLU A 114 20.97 -19.09 8.78
CA GLU A 114 21.59 -19.77 9.90
C GLU A 114 22.58 -18.82 10.58
N CYS A 115 22.60 -18.84 11.91
CA CYS A 115 23.58 -18.13 12.72
C CYS A 115 24.14 -19.03 13.81
N GLU A 116 25.29 -18.64 14.34
CA GLU A 116 25.84 -19.27 15.53
C GLU A 116 24.90 -19.10 16.73
N SER A 117 25.03 -20.00 17.71
CA SER A 117 24.17 -20.02 18.88
C SER A 117 24.95 -20.38 20.16
N GLU A 118 26.19 -19.88 20.27
CA GLU A 118 27.11 -20.26 21.35
C GLU A 118 26.57 -19.91 22.74
N ASN A 119 25.76 -18.85 22.83
CA ASN A 119 25.18 -18.34 24.07
C ASN A 119 23.68 -18.64 24.22
N GLY A 120 23.19 -19.70 23.57
CA GLY A 120 21.77 -20.07 23.55
C GLY A 120 21.05 -19.54 22.31
N PHE A 121 19.71 -19.44 22.38
CA PHE A 121 18.90 -19.06 21.21
C PHE A 121 19.31 -17.66 20.69
N PRO A 122 19.67 -17.53 19.41
CA PRO A 122 20.11 -16.25 18.83
C PRO A 122 18.92 -15.29 18.75
N SER A 123 18.94 -14.22 19.55
CA SER A 123 17.88 -13.22 19.56
C SER A 123 17.96 -12.34 18.30
N PRO A 124 16.91 -12.27 17.46
CA PRO A 124 16.88 -11.40 16.30
C PRO A 124 16.98 -9.91 16.65
N GLU A 125 16.57 -9.52 17.85
CA GLU A 125 16.62 -8.14 18.35
C GLU A 125 18.06 -7.73 18.69
N LYS A 126 18.87 -8.66 19.20
CA LYS A 126 20.29 -8.44 19.51
C LYS A 126 21.17 -8.55 18.28
N ALA A 127 20.90 -9.56 17.44
CA ALA A 127 21.69 -9.87 16.25
C ALA A 127 23.21 -9.89 16.51
N ASP A 128 23.61 -10.46 17.67
CA ASP A 128 24.99 -10.48 18.17
C ASP A 128 25.75 -11.77 17.82
N GLN A 129 25.10 -12.71 17.13
CA GLN A 129 25.70 -13.94 16.63
C GLN A 129 26.02 -13.82 15.13
N PRO A 130 27.18 -14.30 14.66
CA PRO A 130 27.51 -14.34 13.23
C PRO A 130 26.49 -15.10 12.39
N LEU A 131 26.13 -14.55 11.24
CA LEU A 131 25.42 -15.28 10.19
C LEU A 131 26.41 -16.19 9.45
N ILE A 132 26.07 -17.47 9.35
CA ILE A 132 26.95 -18.49 8.73
C ILE A 132 26.37 -19.04 7.43
N CYS A 133 25.06 -18.91 7.22
CA CYS A 133 24.44 -19.31 5.97
C CYS A 133 23.23 -18.44 5.64
N ILE A 134 23.05 -18.15 4.36
CA ILE A 134 21.83 -17.57 3.81
C ILE A 134 21.45 -18.40 2.59
N THR A 135 20.28 -19.02 2.63
CA THR A 135 19.69 -19.72 1.49
C THR A 135 18.55 -18.89 0.91
N VAL A 136 18.61 -18.62 -0.39
CA VAL A 136 17.57 -17.88 -1.14
C VAL A 136 17.02 -18.75 -2.25
N LYS A 137 15.71 -19.04 -2.22
CA LYS A 137 14.98 -19.70 -3.30
C LYS A 137 14.19 -18.67 -4.11
N ASP A 138 14.48 -18.59 -5.40
CA ASP A 138 13.67 -17.84 -6.37
C ASP A 138 12.59 -18.77 -6.96
N HIS A 139 11.32 -18.44 -6.71
CA HIS A 139 10.20 -19.27 -7.16
C HIS A 139 9.87 -19.13 -8.64
N ILE A 140 10.39 -18.10 -9.33
CA ILE A 140 10.26 -17.96 -10.78
C ILE A 140 11.31 -18.84 -11.46
N SER A 141 12.60 -18.56 -11.21
CA SER A 141 13.69 -19.27 -11.87
C SER A 141 13.95 -20.68 -11.33
N LYS A 142 13.33 -21.02 -10.19
CA LYS A 142 13.56 -22.24 -9.39
C LYS A 142 15.00 -22.38 -8.88
N LYS A 143 15.84 -21.35 -9.05
CA LYS A 143 17.22 -21.35 -8.58
C LYS A 143 17.25 -21.23 -7.05
N ILE A 144 18.19 -21.95 -6.46
CA ILE A 144 18.56 -21.84 -5.05
C ILE A 144 19.97 -21.26 -5.03
N ILE A 145 20.15 -20.18 -4.29
CA ILE A 145 21.43 -19.49 -4.11
C ILE A 145 21.78 -19.59 -2.64
N VAL A 146 22.98 -20.10 -2.35
CA VAL A 146 23.50 -20.27 -0.99
C VAL A 146 24.71 -19.37 -0.81
N PHE A 147 24.73 -18.62 0.30
CA PHE A 147 25.86 -17.83 0.76
C PHE A 147 26.33 -18.43 2.08
N GLY A 148 27.54 -18.96 2.15
CA GLY A 148 28.12 -19.60 3.33
C GLY A 148 29.58 -19.95 3.09
#